data_AF-A0A9N9I0G2-F1
#
_entry.id   AF-A0A9N9I0G2-F1
#
_cell.length_a   1.000
_cell.length_b   1.000
_cell.length_c   1.000
_cell.angle_alpha   90.00
_cell.angle_beta   90.00
_cell.angle_gamma   90.00
#
_symmetry.space_group_name_H-M   'P 1'
#
loop_
_entity.id
_entity.type
_entity.pdbx_description
1 polymer ?
#
loop_
_entity_poly.entity_id
_entity_poly.type
_entity_poly.pdbx_seq_one_letter_code
_entity_poly.pdbx_strand_id
1 'polypeptide(L)'
;MLPNAQVEDMITVEKHITSSINETITINAATIANIEDDMIVLSRKIEKRIATFQPRTSQLDRETLESHRDPFRGFFTLFWIAMAFYILKIGVGKFESAGILFDPSFFRLFSHDAIGLILSDACMVGSMFFVVLLQKLIALGLIRWKYTGMVIQHAFQISFLFVPIYWTFKLALGAKWIF
;
A
#
# COMPACT_ATOMS: atom_id res chain seq x y z
N MET A 1 35.27 62.26 40.97
CA MET A 1 36.43 61.44 40.56
C MET A 1 36.07 60.00 40.86
N LEU A 2 35.52 59.27 39.88
CA LEU A 2 35.16 57.87 40.06
C LEU A 2 36.44 57.01 40.09
N PRO A 3 36.55 55.98 40.95
CA PRO A 3 37.79 55.20 41.10
C PRO A 3 38.17 54.46 39.82
N ASN A 4 39.43 54.56 39.41
CA ASN A 4 40.00 53.99 38.19
C ASN A 4 39.72 52.49 38.00
N ALA A 5 39.59 51.73 39.09
CA ALA A 5 39.30 50.29 39.07
C ALA A 5 37.91 49.93 38.50
N GLN A 6 36.90 50.80 38.66
CA GLN A 6 35.54 50.54 38.16
C GLN A 6 35.43 50.75 36.65
N VAL A 7 36.37 51.48 36.06
CA VAL A 7 36.42 51.76 34.62
C VAL A 7 37.01 50.56 33.86
N GLU A 8 38.01 49.89 34.43
CA GLU A 8 38.67 48.73 33.81
C GLU A 8 37.76 47.48 33.77
N ASP A 9 36.95 47.26 34.80
CA ASP A 9 35.95 46.18 34.83
C ASP A 9 34.87 46.38 33.76
N MET A 10 34.41 47.62 33.58
CA MET A 10 33.40 47.95 32.58
C MET A 10 33.90 47.74 31.14
N ILE A 11 35.17 48.06 30.88
CA ILE A 11 35.84 47.82 29.58
C ILE A 11 36.03 46.32 29.33
N THR A 12 36.28 45.52 30.37
CA THR A 12 36.46 44.07 30.25
C THR A 12 35.13 43.36 29.94
N VAL A 13 34.05 43.82 30.58
CA VAL A 13 32.69 43.32 30.32
C VAL A 13 32.24 43.68 28.89
N GLU A 14 32.51 44.89 28.42
CA GLU A 14 32.18 45.32 27.05
C GLU A 14 32.93 44.50 25.98
N LYS A 15 34.22 44.21 26.20
CA LYS A 15 35.02 43.33 25.33
C LYS A 15 34.48 41.90 25.28
N HIS A 16 33.99 41.39 26.40
CA HIS A 16 33.44 40.04 26.47
C HIS A 16 32.05 39.95 25.80
N ILE A 17 31.24 41.00 25.93
CA ILE A 17 29.95 41.14 25.26
C ILE A 17 30.15 41.24 23.73
N THR A 18 31.10 42.06 23.28
CA THR A 18 31.39 42.22 21.84
C THR A 18 31.97 40.97 21.18
N SER A 19 32.76 40.14 21.87
CA SER A 19 33.22 38.86 21.31
C SER A 19 32.09 37.82 21.19
N SER A 20 31.19 37.77 22.18
CA SER A 20 30.05 36.83 22.19
C SER A 20 28.98 37.20 21.15
N ILE A 21 28.78 38.49 20.89
CA ILE A 21 27.92 38.96 19.79
C ILE A 21 28.54 38.62 18.42
N ASN A 22 29.87 38.68 18.28
CA ASN A 22 30.53 38.33 17.03
C ASN A 22 30.49 36.82 16.73
N GLU A 23 30.49 35.93 17.72
CA GLU A 23 30.23 34.49 17.52
C GLU A 23 28.76 34.19 17.16
N THR A 24 27.82 35.03 17.62
CA THR A 24 26.39 34.86 17.35
C THR A 24 25.98 35.45 15.98
N ILE A 25 26.71 36.46 15.49
CA ILE A 25 26.50 37.08 14.17
C ILE A 25 27.35 36.40 13.08
N THR A 26 28.46 35.74 13.44
CA THR A 26 29.18 34.86 12.52
C THR A 26 28.52 33.49 12.46
N ILE A 27 27.30 33.46 11.92
CA ILE A 27 26.90 32.30 11.13
C ILE A 27 27.87 32.30 9.95
N ASN A 28 29.03 31.65 10.13
CA ASN A 28 30.08 31.58 9.13
C ASN A 28 29.43 31.18 7.80
N ALA A 29 29.84 31.79 6.69
CA ALA A 29 29.28 31.45 5.38
C ALA A 29 29.30 29.92 5.12
N ALA A 30 30.27 29.21 5.72
CA ALA A 30 30.33 27.76 5.76
C ALA A 30 29.15 27.10 6.49
N THR A 31 28.67 27.63 7.61
CA THR A 31 27.49 27.12 8.33
C THR A 31 26.21 27.34 7.53
N ILE A 32 26.06 28.49 6.86
CA ILE A 32 24.92 28.75 5.96
C ILE A 32 24.95 27.80 4.76
N ALA A 33 26.13 27.56 4.18
CA ALA A 33 26.32 26.62 3.08
C ALA A 33 26.00 25.16 3.48
N ASN A 34 26.43 24.71 4.67
CA ASN A 34 26.09 23.36 5.16
C ASN A 34 24.58 23.19 5.37
N ILE A 35 23.88 24.21 5.88
CA ILE A 35 22.42 24.18 6.06
C ILE A 35 21.71 24.14 4.70
N GLU A 36 22.19 24.90 3.71
CA GLU A 36 21.67 24.87 2.34
C GLU A 36 21.84 23.47 1.71
N ASP A 37 23.01 22.86 1.86
CA ASP A 37 23.32 21.51 1.36
C ASP A 37 22.44 20.45 2.04
N ASP A 38 22.27 20.51 3.37
CA ASP A 38 21.40 19.59 4.11
C ASP A 38 19.92 19.71 3.67
N MET A 39 19.45 20.94 3.43
CA MET A 39 18.10 21.20 2.94
C MET A 39 17.89 20.67 1.51
N ILE A 40 18.89 20.81 0.63
CA ILE A 40 18.87 20.26 -0.73
C ILE A 40 18.84 18.72 -0.69
N VAL A 41 19.62 18.10 0.20
CA VAL A 41 19.65 16.64 0.37
C VAL A 41 18.31 16.12 0.91
N LEU A 42 17.71 16.79 1.89
CA LEU A 42 16.40 16.44 2.42
C LEU A 42 15.31 16.60 1.38
N SER A 43 15.31 17.70 0.62
CA SER A 43 14.37 17.93 -0.48
C SER A 43 14.44 16.83 -1.53
N ARG A 44 15.65 16.46 -1.97
CA ARG A 44 15.87 15.36 -2.91
C ARG A 44 15.43 14.00 -2.35
N LYS A 45 15.58 13.79 -1.03
CA LYS A 45 15.15 12.57 -0.34
C LYS A 45 13.63 12.49 -0.23
N ILE A 46 12.95 13.62 -0.07
CA ILE A 46 11.48 13.74 -0.07
C ILE A 46 10.96 13.52 -1.49
N GLU A 47 11.54 14.16 -2.49
CA GLU A 47 11.17 14.02 -3.90
C GLU A 47 11.26 12.57 -4.38
N LYS A 48 12.34 11.85 -4.03
CA LYS A 48 12.46 10.41 -4.33
C LYS A 48 11.38 9.54 -3.69
N ARG A 49 10.71 9.98 -2.62
CA ARG A 49 9.61 9.24 -1.99
C ARG A 49 8.24 9.58 -2.59
N ILE A 50 8.14 10.64 -3.37
CA ILE A 50 6.89 11.05 -4.01
C ILE A 50 6.88 10.44 -5.41
N ALA A 51 6.16 9.33 -5.57
CA ALA A 51 5.90 8.78 -6.89
C ALA A 51 5.02 9.75 -7.67
N THR A 52 5.60 10.51 -8.59
CA THR A 52 4.85 11.39 -9.48
C THR A 52 4.04 10.56 -10.47
N PHE A 53 2.73 10.52 -10.27
CA PHE A 53 1.82 9.85 -11.17
C PHE A 53 1.62 10.69 -12.43
N GLN A 54 1.88 10.11 -13.60
CA GLN A 54 1.62 10.72 -14.88
C GLN A 54 0.60 9.87 -15.65
N PRO A 55 -0.42 10.46 -16.27
CA PRO A 55 -1.38 9.69 -17.06
C PRO A 55 -0.65 9.05 -18.25
N ARG A 56 -0.58 7.72 -18.26
CA ARG A 56 -0.04 6.91 -19.35
C ARG A 56 -1.04 5.83 -19.69
N THR A 57 -1.28 5.59 -20.97
CA THR A 57 -2.08 4.46 -21.39
C THR A 57 -1.32 3.17 -21.12
N SER A 58 -2.04 2.12 -20.71
CA SER A 58 -1.41 0.82 -20.48
C SER A 58 -0.88 0.29 -21.81
N GLN A 59 0.36 -0.21 -21.81
CA GLN A 59 0.97 -0.81 -23.01
C GLN A 59 0.22 -2.06 -23.48
N LEU A 60 -0.59 -2.68 -22.61
CA LEU A 60 -1.44 -3.82 -22.91
C LEU A 60 -2.89 -3.45 -23.22
N ASP A 61 -3.18 -2.16 -23.39
CA ASP A 61 -4.51 -1.69 -23.77
C ASP A 61 -4.74 -1.89 -25.27
N ARG A 62 -5.95 -2.31 -25.66
CA ARG A 62 -6.27 -2.65 -27.05
C ARG A 62 -6.07 -1.46 -28.00
N GLU A 63 -6.47 -0.27 -27.58
CA GLU A 63 -6.32 0.97 -28.34
C GLU A 63 -4.84 1.33 -28.56
N THR A 64 -4.02 1.14 -27.53
CA THR A 64 -2.57 1.39 -27.59
C THR A 64 -1.90 0.37 -28.49
N LEU A 65 -2.31 -0.90 -28.39
CA LEU A 65 -1.87 -1.96 -29.27
C LEU A 65 -2.25 -1.65 -30.73
N GLU A 66 -3.48 -1.31 -31.07
CA GLU A 66 -3.87 -1.05 -32.47
C GLU A 66 -3.13 0.18 -33.07
N SER A 67 -2.94 1.23 -32.27
CA SER A 67 -2.27 2.47 -32.69
C SER A 67 -0.75 2.33 -32.87
N HIS A 68 -0.05 1.67 -31.94
CA HIS A 68 1.43 1.65 -31.91
C HIS A 68 2.06 0.57 -32.80
N ARG A 69 1.25 -0.22 -33.51
CA ARG A 69 1.70 -1.34 -34.34
C ARG A 69 2.68 -2.30 -33.62
N ASP A 70 2.64 -2.31 -32.29
CA ASP A 70 3.32 -3.21 -31.35
C ASP A 70 3.31 -4.71 -31.75
N PRO A 71 4.45 -5.43 -31.72
CA PRO A 71 4.52 -6.86 -32.03
C PRO A 71 3.67 -7.76 -31.11
N PHE A 72 3.27 -7.32 -29.91
CA PHE A 72 2.48 -8.14 -28.98
C PHE A 72 1.05 -8.48 -29.45
N ARG A 73 0.52 -7.79 -30.48
CA ARG A 73 -0.80 -8.12 -31.06
C ARG A 73 -0.87 -9.53 -31.64
N GLY A 74 0.19 -10.00 -32.29
CA GLY A 74 0.24 -11.34 -32.87
C GLY A 74 0.20 -12.44 -31.80
N PHE A 75 0.94 -12.24 -30.71
CA PHE A 75 0.92 -13.14 -29.55
C PHE A 75 -0.45 -13.19 -28.88
N PHE A 76 -1.09 -12.03 -28.67
CA PHE A 76 -2.44 -11.96 -28.10
C PHE A 76 -3.47 -12.70 -28.96
N THR A 77 -3.45 -12.50 -30.28
CA THR A 77 -4.35 -13.22 -31.21
C THR A 77 -4.08 -14.73 -31.20
N LEU A 78 -2.81 -15.15 -31.19
CA LEU A 78 -2.46 -16.57 -31.12
C LEU A 78 -2.92 -17.21 -29.81
N PHE A 79 -2.77 -16.50 -28.68
CA PHE A 79 -3.30 -16.95 -27.38
C PHE A 79 -4.80 -17.19 -27.44
N TRP A 80 -5.58 -16.27 -28.01
CA TRP A 80 -7.03 -16.44 -28.12
C TRP A 80 -7.43 -17.58 -29.05
N ILE A 81 -6.75 -17.76 -30.17
CA ILE A 81 -6.99 -18.89 -31.07
C ILE A 81 -6.66 -20.21 -30.35
N ALA A 82 -5.53 -20.29 -29.64
CA ALA A 82 -5.17 -21.46 -28.85
C ALA A 82 -6.18 -21.74 -27.72
N MET A 83 -6.66 -20.71 -27.03
CA MET A 83 -7.70 -20.81 -26.01
C MET A 83 -9.01 -21.34 -26.60
N ALA A 84 -9.40 -20.87 -27.80
CA ALA A 84 -10.58 -21.36 -28.51
C ALA A 84 -10.46 -22.84 -28.87
N PHE A 85 -9.32 -23.28 -29.41
CA PHE A 85 -9.07 -24.69 -29.70
C PHE A 85 -9.04 -25.54 -28.43
N TYR A 86 -8.50 -25.02 -27.33
CA TYR A 86 -8.48 -25.70 -26.03
C TYR A 86 -9.89 -25.93 -25.49
N ILE A 87 -10.75 -24.90 -25.51
CA ILE A 87 -12.15 -25.00 -25.11
C ILE A 87 -12.90 -26.00 -26.00
N LEU A 88 -12.69 -25.95 -27.31
CA LEU A 88 -13.30 -26.89 -28.26
C LEU A 88 -12.87 -28.34 -27.97
N LYS A 89 -11.58 -28.57 -27.74
CA LYS A 89 -11.03 -29.89 -27.39
C LYS A 89 -11.66 -30.43 -26.11
N ILE A 90 -11.79 -29.59 -25.08
CA ILE A 90 -12.47 -29.97 -23.83
C ILE A 90 -13.93 -30.32 -24.11
N GLY A 91 -14.65 -29.50 -24.88
CA GLY A 91 -16.05 -29.72 -25.22
C GLY A 91 -16.27 -31.04 -25.96
N VAL A 92 -15.45 -31.34 -26.97
CA VAL A 92 -15.51 -32.59 -27.74
C VAL A 92 -15.19 -33.80 -26.85
N GLY A 93 -14.14 -33.72 -26.03
CA GLY A 93 -13.79 -34.80 -25.10
C GLY A 93 -14.90 -35.08 -24.07
N LYS A 94 -15.57 -34.03 -23.60
CA LYS A 94 -16.74 -34.17 -22.70
C LYS A 94 -17.96 -34.73 -23.44
N PHE A 95 -18.19 -34.32 -24.68
CA PHE A 95 -19.29 -34.82 -25.51
C PHE A 95 -19.16 -36.32 -25.80
N GLU A 96 -17.96 -36.78 -26.15
CA GLU A 96 -17.70 -38.21 -26.43
C GLU A 96 -17.84 -39.08 -25.18
N SER A 97 -17.42 -38.57 -24.01
CA SER A 97 -17.40 -39.35 -22.76
C SER A 97 -18.74 -39.38 -22.03
N ALA A 98 -19.52 -38.28 -22.07
CA ALA A 98 -20.72 -38.11 -21.26
C ALA A 98 -22.00 -37.85 -22.07
N GLY A 99 -21.91 -37.65 -23.39
CA GLY A 99 -23.06 -37.33 -24.25
C GLY A 99 -23.65 -35.93 -24.04
N ILE A 100 -23.08 -35.13 -23.13
CA ILE A 100 -23.58 -33.81 -22.71
C ILE A 100 -22.42 -32.80 -22.82
N LEU A 101 -22.61 -31.72 -23.58
CA LEU A 101 -21.59 -30.67 -23.78
C LEU A 101 -21.28 -29.90 -22.49
N PHE A 102 -22.32 -29.60 -21.70
CA PHE A 102 -22.23 -28.84 -20.46
C PHE A 102 -23.08 -29.51 -19.40
N ASP A 103 -22.44 -30.25 -18.52
CA ASP A 103 -23.11 -30.95 -17.43
C ASP A 103 -23.63 -29.93 -16.38
N PRO A 104 -24.94 -29.90 -16.07
CA PRO A 104 -25.51 -28.98 -15.08
C PRO A 104 -24.99 -29.20 -13.65
N SER A 105 -24.44 -30.39 -13.35
CA SER A 105 -23.76 -30.65 -12.08
C SER A 105 -22.45 -29.88 -11.97
N PHE A 106 -21.72 -29.66 -13.07
CA PHE A 106 -20.53 -28.81 -13.07
C PHE A 106 -20.86 -27.37 -12.66
N PHE A 107 -21.95 -26.80 -13.17
CA PHE A 107 -22.41 -25.47 -12.75
C PHE A 107 -22.82 -25.44 -11.29
N ARG A 108 -23.46 -26.49 -10.80
CA ARG A 108 -23.84 -26.61 -9.39
C ARG A 108 -22.61 -26.71 -8.48
N LEU A 109 -21.59 -27.47 -8.87
CA LEU A 109 -20.30 -27.54 -8.16
C LEU A 109 -19.59 -26.18 -8.17
N PHE A 110 -19.48 -25.57 -9.36
CA PHE A 110 -18.82 -24.28 -9.52
C PHE A 110 -19.52 -23.17 -8.74
N SER A 111 -20.86 -23.13 -8.77
CA SER A 111 -21.63 -22.11 -8.06
C SER A 111 -21.58 -22.30 -6.55
N HIS A 112 -21.60 -23.54 -6.05
CA HIS A 112 -21.44 -23.83 -4.63
C HIS A 112 -20.09 -23.33 -4.09
N ASP A 113 -19.01 -23.60 -4.81
CA ASP A 113 -17.67 -23.15 -4.41
C ASP A 113 -17.47 -21.64 -4.64
N ALA A 114 -18.11 -21.07 -5.66
CA ALA A 114 -18.06 -19.63 -5.95
C ALA A 114 -18.75 -18.78 -4.87
N ILE A 115 -19.84 -19.26 -4.27
CA ILE A 115 -20.53 -18.54 -3.18
C ILE A 115 -19.61 -18.43 -1.95
N GLY A 116 -18.92 -19.51 -1.60
CA GLY A 116 -17.93 -19.50 -0.52
C GLY A 116 -16.78 -18.53 -0.80
N LEU A 117 -16.31 -18.49 -2.05
CA LEU A 117 -15.25 -17.57 -2.50
C LEU A 117 -15.69 -16.11 -2.42
N ILE A 118 -16.87 -15.77 -2.94
CA ILE A 118 -17.42 -14.40 -2.89
C ILE A 118 -17.62 -13.94 -1.45
N LEU A 119 -18.11 -14.82 -0.58
CA LEU A 119 -18.32 -14.47 0.82
C LEU A 119 -16.98 -14.22 1.53
N SER A 120 -15.93 -14.97 1.17
CA SER A 120 -14.58 -14.76 1.69
C SER A 120 -14.00 -13.43 1.20
N ASP A 121 -14.13 -13.10 -0.08
CA ASP A 121 -13.68 -11.82 -0.63
C ASP A 121 -14.44 -10.64 -0.03
N ALA A 122 -15.76 -10.77 0.14
CA ALA A 122 -16.60 -9.77 0.79
C ALA A 122 -16.25 -9.58 2.28
N CYS A 123 -15.98 -10.66 3.02
CA CYS A 123 -15.50 -10.59 4.40
C CYS A 123 -14.15 -9.89 4.48
N MET A 124 -13.24 -10.23 3.57
CA MET A 124 -11.92 -9.62 3.47
C MET A 124 -12.02 -8.11 3.18
N VAL A 125 -12.81 -7.70 2.18
CA VAL A 125 -13.08 -6.30 1.84
C VAL A 125 -13.77 -5.57 2.99
N GLY A 126 -14.77 -6.18 3.63
CA GLY A 126 -15.49 -5.63 4.79
C GLY A 126 -14.56 -5.34 5.97
N SER A 127 -13.59 -6.20 6.21
CA SER A 127 -12.59 -6.02 7.26
C SER A 127 -11.66 -4.83 6.99
N MET A 128 -11.37 -4.50 5.73
CA MET A 128 -10.59 -3.30 5.39
C MET A 128 -11.33 -2.01 5.77
N PHE A 129 -12.66 -1.98 5.62
CA PHE A 129 -13.48 -0.84 6.06
C PHE A 129 -13.47 -0.67 7.58
N PHE A 130 -13.41 -1.77 8.34
CA PHE A 130 -13.36 -1.72 9.80
C PHE A 130 -12.15 -0.94 10.33
N VAL A 131 -10.98 -1.07 9.69
CA VAL A 131 -9.76 -0.33 10.06
C VAL A 131 -9.95 1.18 9.85
N VAL A 132 -10.66 1.59 8.79
CA VAL A 132 -10.95 3.00 8.52
C VAL A 132 -11.93 3.57 9.54
N LEU A 133 -12.97 2.81 9.92
CA LEU A 133 -13.89 3.21 10.99
C LEU A 133 -13.18 3.36 12.32
N LEU A 134 -12.29 2.41 12.66
CA LEU A 134 -11.50 2.45 13.88
C LEU A 134 -10.60 3.70 13.90
N GLN A 135 -9.91 4.00 12.80
CA GLN A 135 -9.07 5.20 12.69
C GLN A 135 -9.90 6.49 12.85
N LYS A 136 -11.12 6.52 12.28
CA LYS A 136 -12.06 7.63 12.43
C LYS A 136 -12.56 7.79 13.87
N LEU A 137 -12.81 6.69 14.59
CA LEU A 137 -13.19 6.71 16.02
C LEU A 137 -12.06 7.24 16.91
N ILE A 138 -10.81 6.89 16.58
CA ILE A 138 -9.64 7.37 17.29
C ILE A 138 -9.41 8.85 17.02
N ALA A 139 -9.61 9.31 15.77
CA ALA A 139 -9.51 10.73 15.42
C ALA A 139 -10.51 11.60 16.20
N LEU A 140 -11.62 11.01 16.65
CA LEU A 140 -12.62 11.67 17.52
C LEU A 140 -12.17 11.80 18.99
N GLY A 141 -10.98 11.28 19.35
CA GLY A 141 -10.39 11.43 20.69
C GLY A 141 -10.95 10.48 21.76
N LEU A 142 -11.80 9.52 21.38
CA LEU A 142 -12.43 8.59 22.32
C LEU A 142 -11.46 7.55 22.91
N ILE A 143 -10.30 7.30 22.30
CA ILE A 143 -9.40 6.20 22.68
C ILE A 143 -7.93 6.67 22.72
N ARG A 144 -7.22 6.36 23.83
CA ARG A 144 -5.81 6.72 24.05
C ARG A 144 -4.88 5.79 23.25
N TRP A 145 -4.16 6.35 22.28
CA TRP A 145 -3.39 5.60 21.24
C TRP A 145 -2.30 4.66 21.79
N LYS A 146 -1.63 5.04 22.89
CA LYS A 146 -0.35 4.44 23.28
C LYS A 146 -0.36 2.93 23.54
N TYR A 147 -1.51 2.33 23.88
CA TYR A 147 -1.59 0.88 24.12
C TYR A 147 -2.86 0.28 23.52
N THR A 148 -4.00 0.94 23.71
CA THR A 148 -5.30 0.42 23.28
C THR A 148 -5.41 0.32 21.76
N GLY A 149 -4.87 1.30 21.02
CA GLY A 149 -4.86 1.31 19.55
C GLY A 149 -3.96 0.22 18.93
N MET A 150 -2.79 -0.03 19.53
CA MET A 150 -1.89 -1.08 19.03
C MET A 150 -2.42 -2.49 19.30
N VAL A 151 -2.95 -2.74 20.50
CA VAL A 151 -3.50 -4.06 20.86
C VAL A 151 -4.71 -4.39 20.00
N ILE A 152 -5.62 -3.44 19.79
CA ILE A 152 -6.80 -3.67 18.95
C ILE A 152 -6.40 -3.93 17.49
N GLN A 153 -5.37 -3.24 16.98
CA GLN A 153 -4.89 -3.42 15.61
C GLN A 153 -4.23 -4.79 15.40
N HIS A 154 -3.39 -5.24 16.33
CA HIS A 154 -2.79 -6.58 16.24
C HIS A 154 -3.81 -7.69 16.46
N ALA A 155 -4.75 -7.52 17.40
CA ALA A 155 -5.85 -8.47 17.59
C ALA A 155 -6.72 -8.59 16.32
N PHE A 156 -6.95 -7.47 15.64
CA PHE A 156 -7.68 -7.45 14.38
C PHE A 156 -6.90 -8.11 13.24
N GLN A 157 -5.60 -7.83 13.10
CA GLN A 157 -4.74 -8.48 12.09
C GLN A 157 -4.69 -10.01 12.27
N ILE A 158 -4.59 -10.48 13.52
CA ILE A 158 -4.62 -11.92 13.82
C ILE A 158 -5.99 -12.48 13.45
N SER A 159 -7.08 -11.84 13.90
CA SER A 159 -8.45 -12.29 13.57
C SER A 159 -8.68 -12.34 12.06
N PHE A 160 -8.19 -11.34 11.32
CA PHE A 160 -8.27 -11.27 9.86
C PHE A 160 -7.56 -12.44 9.16
N LEU A 161 -6.45 -12.92 9.70
CA LEU A 161 -5.77 -14.10 9.14
C LEU A 161 -6.46 -15.40 9.53
N PHE A 162 -6.90 -15.55 10.78
CA PHE A 162 -7.48 -16.81 11.26
C PHE A 162 -8.91 -17.06 10.76
N VAL A 163 -9.72 -16.02 10.55
CA VAL A 163 -11.13 -16.15 10.16
C VAL A 163 -11.30 -16.81 8.77
N PRO A 164 -10.61 -16.37 7.70
CA PRO A 164 -10.69 -17.03 6.39
C PRO A 164 -10.19 -18.47 6.45
N ILE A 165 -9.11 -18.73 7.17
CA ILE A 165 -8.52 -20.06 7.31
C ILE A 165 -9.51 -21.00 8.00
N TYR A 166 -10.07 -20.58 9.14
CA TYR A 166 -11.07 -21.35 9.87
C TYR A 166 -12.34 -21.59 9.03
N TRP A 167 -12.77 -20.57 8.28
CA TRP A 167 -13.92 -20.67 7.38
C TRP A 167 -13.69 -21.68 6.26
N THR A 168 -12.53 -21.64 5.58
CA THR A 168 -12.16 -22.61 4.54
C THR A 168 -12.12 -24.04 5.10
N PHE A 169 -11.55 -24.25 6.29
CA PHE A 169 -11.55 -25.56 6.93
C PHE A 169 -12.96 -26.03 7.31
N LYS A 170 -13.83 -25.14 7.82
CA LYS A 170 -15.22 -25.45 8.16
C LYS A 170 -16.08 -25.75 6.92
N LEU A 171 -15.90 -25.01 5.83
CA LEU A 171 -16.58 -25.25 4.57
C LEU A 171 -16.13 -26.60 3.95
N ALA A 172 -14.82 -26.87 3.97
CA ALA A 172 -14.25 -28.13 3.51
C ALA A 172 -14.67 -29.34 4.36
N LEU A 173 -14.83 -29.17 5.68
CA LEU A 173 -15.37 -30.23 6.55
C LEU A 173 -16.90 -30.37 6.45
N GLY A 174 -17.64 -29.29 6.25
CA GLY A 174 -19.10 -29.29 6.14
C GLY A 174 -19.62 -30.01 4.89
N ALA A 175 -18.89 -29.93 3.79
CA ALA A 175 -19.21 -30.66 2.56
C ALA A 175 -19.05 -32.19 2.68
N LYS A 176 -18.28 -32.69 3.67
CA LYS A 176 -18.05 -34.13 3.90
C LYS A 176 -19.16 -34.84 4.69
N TRP A 177 -20.16 -34.11 5.21
CA TRP A 177 -21.26 -34.70 6.02
C TRP A 177 -22.61 -34.78 5.29
N ILE A 178 -22.68 -34.32 4.03
CA ILE A 178 -23.91 -34.30 3.20
C ILE A 178 -23.81 -35.24 1.98
N PHE A 179 -22.83 -36.15 1.98
CA PHE A 179 -22.83 -37.35 1.14
C PHE A 179 -22.61 -38.59 2.00
#